data_AF-A0A1I0L226-F1
#
_entry.id   AF-A0A1I0L226-F1
#
_cell.length_a   1.000
_cell.length_b   1.000
_cell.length_c   1.000
_cell.angle_alpha   90.00
_cell.angle_beta   90.00
_cell.angle_gamma   90.00
#
_symmetry.space_group_name_H-M   'P 1'
#
loop_
_entity.id
_entity.type
_entity.pdbx_description
1 polymer ?
#
loop_
_entity_poly.entity_id
_entity_poly.type
_entity_poly.pdbx_seq_one_letter_code
_entity_poly.pdbx_strand_id
1 'polypeptide(L)'
;MRLRTLSWLGLWLVCLASTSAWAANTKPVAAITGPTSVPEGTNPVTLDGSGSADADGDPLTHAWRQTVGPTVALSSTTAVKPTFPAPAVSSNVELTFELVVNDGTVNSEPVTFTVTVTNVDLSLIAHAGDDQTVNTGDTVTLQGSASNAGTDTVTYTWSELDPDPAAPIQLTGAGTATPVFQAPEVTDAPRRTLTFVLVVSAGGRISAPDTVKVTVNRPNRHPVGKAPANLEEKEDTAVILDASESSDPDGDTLTYQWTQTGGPLVELKDAKTAKLSFKTPRVFSKTLLTFTLVVKDTADAASVPVPVTVTVLHVNKPPVAHPRKLPSELAPTSITLDGSTSTDPDGDTLTYKWQQVLGSQVTLPSDTAPTVTFEVPKTAFAVQIQFKLTVTDPSGASNSDVVDVLVLADAENEPAGCASTHGGAGAGALLAGLAFVLWPRRRRLPAS
;
A
#
# COMPACT_ATOMS: atom_id res chain seq x y z
N MET A 1 -111.40 50.94 -83.72
CA MET A 1 -112.04 51.44 -84.95
C MET A 1 -111.00 52.28 -85.69
N ARG A 2 -110.67 51.90 -86.94
CA ARG A 2 -109.70 52.51 -87.89
C ARG A 2 -108.21 52.47 -87.50
N LEU A 3 -107.22 52.42 -88.40
CA LEU A 3 -107.00 51.84 -89.74
C LEU A 3 -105.54 52.25 -90.14
N ARG A 4 -104.83 51.42 -90.92
CA ARG A 4 -103.68 51.75 -91.85
C ARG A 4 -102.32 52.07 -91.20
N THR A 5 -101.13 51.78 -91.75
CA THR A 5 -100.61 51.13 -92.99
C THR A 5 -99.09 50.92 -92.80
N LEU A 6 -98.49 49.95 -93.51
CA LEU A 6 -97.03 49.75 -93.64
C LEU A 6 -96.33 50.88 -94.43
N SER A 7 -95.06 51.16 -94.14
CA SER A 7 -94.03 51.58 -95.13
C SER A 7 -92.59 51.36 -94.64
N TRP A 8 -91.67 51.25 -95.59
CA TRP A 8 -90.34 50.62 -95.58
C TRP A 8 -89.14 51.52 -95.20
N LEU A 9 -88.07 50.84 -94.74
CA LEU A 9 -86.60 51.05 -94.73
C LEU A 9 -85.94 52.45 -94.67
N GLY A 10 -84.91 52.53 -93.81
CA GLY A 10 -83.76 53.43 -93.93
C GLY A 10 -82.66 53.08 -92.92
N LEU A 11 -81.59 52.44 -93.39
CA LEU A 11 -80.37 52.15 -92.64
C LEU A 11 -79.54 53.45 -92.53
N TRP A 12 -79.12 53.85 -91.33
CA TRP A 12 -77.98 54.76 -91.13
C TRP A 12 -77.04 54.19 -90.10
N LEU A 13 -75.86 53.84 -90.58
CA LEU A 13 -74.68 53.43 -89.84
C LEU A 13 -74.08 54.70 -89.20
N VAL A 14 -74.08 54.81 -87.87
CA VAL A 14 -73.28 55.81 -87.16
C VAL A 14 -72.10 55.09 -86.54
N CYS A 15 -70.93 55.37 -87.12
CA CYS A 15 -69.62 54.99 -86.63
C CYS A 15 -69.33 55.80 -85.36
N LEU A 16 -69.26 55.15 -84.20
CA LEU A 16 -68.65 55.72 -82.99
C LEU A 16 -67.18 55.30 -83.00
N ALA A 17 -66.33 56.18 -83.52
CA ALA A 17 -64.89 56.10 -83.29
C ALA A 17 -64.63 56.36 -81.81
N SER A 18 -64.26 55.31 -81.09
CA SER A 18 -63.67 55.39 -79.75
C SER A 18 -62.29 56.04 -79.88
N THR A 19 -62.17 57.31 -79.53
CA THR A 19 -60.87 57.96 -79.32
C THR A 19 -60.32 57.49 -77.97
N SER A 20 -59.57 56.38 -77.96
CA SER A 20 -58.72 56.04 -76.81
C SER A 20 -57.61 57.08 -76.73
N ALA A 21 -57.71 57.98 -75.75
CA ALA A 21 -56.58 58.77 -75.31
C ALA A 21 -55.51 57.80 -74.79
N TRP A 22 -54.29 57.89 -75.32
CA TRP A 22 -53.16 57.14 -74.78
C TRP A 22 -52.87 57.71 -73.39
N ALA A 23 -53.07 56.90 -72.35
CA ALA A 23 -52.59 57.25 -71.01
C ALA A 23 -51.06 57.40 -71.08
N ALA A 24 -50.52 58.43 -70.43
CA ALA A 24 -49.07 58.59 -70.33
C ALA A 24 -48.51 57.50 -69.41
N ASN A 25 -47.43 56.83 -69.83
CA ASN A 25 -46.76 55.78 -69.07
C ASN A 25 -46.36 56.27 -67.67
N THR A 26 -46.70 55.49 -66.65
CA THR A 26 -46.35 55.72 -65.25
C THR A 26 -45.09 54.91 -64.94
N LYS A 27 -44.12 55.53 -64.27
CA LYS A 27 -42.88 54.85 -63.88
C LYS A 27 -43.18 53.70 -62.90
N PRO A 28 -42.59 52.51 -63.04
CA PRO A 28 -42.84 51.40 -62.13
C PRO A 28 -42.21 51.64 -60.75
N VAL A 29 -42.68 50.91 -59.75
CA VAL A 29 -42.18 50.95 -58.36
C VAL A 29 -41.54 49.62 -58.01
N ALA A 30 -40.23 49.64 -57.72
CA ALA A 30 -39.52 48.47 -57.23
C ALA A 30 -39.83 48.22 -55.75
N ALA A 31 -39.99 46.95 -55.37
CA ALA A 31 -40.10 46.52 -53.98
C ALA A 31 -39.27 45.26 -53.73
N ILE A 32 -38.51 45.24 -52.64
CA ILE A 32 -37.71 44.10 -52.22
C ILE A 32 -38.20 43.59 -50.87
N THR A 33 -38.32 42.27 -50.73
CA THR A 33 -38.48 41.58 -49.45
C THR A 33 -37.44 40.47 -49.32
N GLY A 34 -37.21 40.00 -48.09
CA GLY A 34 -36.22 38.96 -47.79
C GLY A 34 -35.92 38.88 -46.29
N PRO A 35 -35.01 37.99 -45.87
CA PRO A 35 -34.53 37.96 -44.49
C PRO A 35 -33.66 39.20 -44.22
N THR A 36 -33.96 39.93 -43.14
CA THR A 36 -33.16 41.11 -42.73
C THR A 36 -31.89 40.73 -41.96
N SER A 37 -31.81 39.49 -41.46
CA SER A 37 -30.65 38.96 -40.77
C SER A 37 -30.52 37.46 -41.02
N VAL A 38 -29.29 36.98 -41.26
CA VAL A 38 -28.96 35.56 -41.44
C VAL A 38 -27.61 35.25 -40.77
N PRO A 39 -27.43 34.05 -40.17
CA PRO A 39 -26.10 33.58 -39.81
C PRO A 39 -25.19 33.45 -41.04
N GLU A 40 -23.90 33.70 -40.88
CA GLU A 40 -22.91 33.32 -41.90
C GLU A 40 -23.02 31.84 -42.29
N GLY A 41 -22.66 31.52 -43.53
CA GLY A 41 -22.78 30.14 -44.06
C GLY A 41 -24.20 29.73 -44.47
N THR A 42 -25.23 30.54 -44.19
CA THR A 42 -26.59 30.31 -44.70
C THR A 42 -26.60 30.26 -46.23
N ASN A 43 -27.05 29.15 -46.83
CA ASN A 43 -27.11 28.97 -48.26
C ASN A 43 -28.32 28.11 -48.68
N PRO A 44 -29.29 28.62 -49.48
CA PRO A 44 -29.34 29.96 -50.07
C PRO A 44 -30.01 31.01 -49.17
N VAL A 45 -29.55 32.25 -49.25
CA VAL A 45 -30.31 33.47 -48.86
C VAL A 45 -31.09 33.94 -50.09
N THR A 46 -32.39 34.23 -49.95
CA THR A 46 -33.26 34.61 -51.08
C THR A 46 -33.71 36.07 -50.95
N LEU A 47 -33.55 36.85 -52.02
CA LEU A 47 -34.18 38.17 -52.18
C LEU A 47 -35.44 37.99 -53.04
N ASP A 48 -36.47 38.79 -52.80
CA ASP A 48 -37.75 38.67 -53.50
C ASP A 48 -38.24 40.03 -54.01
N GLY A 49 -38.16 40.22 -55.33
CA GLY A 49 -38.60 41.40 -56.05
C GLY A 49 -40.05 41.33 -56.54
N SER A 50 -40.78 40.24 -56.25
CA SER A 50 -42.14 40.00 -56.79
C SER A 50 -43.20 41.00 -56.31
N GLY A 51 -42.89 41.81 -55.30
CA GLY A 51 -43.75 42.92 -54.85
C GLY A 51 -43.65 44.17 -55.73
N SER A 52 -42.76 44.20 -56.72
CA SER A 52 -42.63 45.33 -57.65
C SER A 52 -43.88 45.43 -58.54
N ALA A 53 -44.33 46.65 -58.79
CA ALA A 53 -45.59 46.88 -59.50
C ALA A 53 -45.46 48.03 -60.50
N ASP A 54 -46.20 47.90 -61.58
CA ASP A 54 -46.45 48.96 -62.55
C ASP A 54 -47.93 49.36 -62.50
N ALA A 55 -48.22 50.66 -62.58
CA ALA A 55 -49.59 51.17 -62.47
C ALA A 55 -50.41 50.96 -63.74
N ASP A 56 -49.75 50.85 -64.89
CA ASP A 56 -50.35 50.59 -66.21
C ASP A 56 -50.47 49.07 -66.47
N GLY A 57 -49.83 48.25 -65.64
CA GLY A 57 -49.88 46.79 -65.68
C GLY A 57 -48.84 46.17 -66.61
N ASP A 58 -47.82 46.93 -67.00
CA ASP A 58 -46.79 46.49 -67.91
C ASP A 58 -45.85 45.43 -67.28
N PRO A 59 -45.36 44.47 -68.09
CA PRO A 59 -44.48 43.41 -67.59
C PRO A 59 -43.11 43.97 -67.18
N LEU A 60 -42.65 43.59 -65.98
CA LEU A 60 -41.43 44.11 -65.40
C LEU A 60 -40.20 43.22 -65.65
N THR A 61 -39.11 43.84 -66.08
CA THR A 61 -37.76 43.26 -66.00
C THR A 61 -37.06 43.73 -64.73
N HIS A 62 -36.16 42.91 -64.18
CA HIS A 62 -35.48 43.17 -62.90
C HIS A 62 -33.99 43.32 -63.14
N ALA A 63 -33.35 44.23 -62.40
CA ALA A 63 -31.90 44.40 -62.39
C ALA A 63 -31.41 44.54 -60.95
N TRP A 64 -30.72 43.51 -60.47
CA TRP A 64 -30.15 43.43 -59.13
C TRP A 64 -28.65 43.75 -59.15
N ARG A 65 -28.20 44.52 -58.17
CA ARG A 65 -26.77 44.72 -57.89
C ARG A 65 -26.52 44.86 -56.40
N GLN A 66 -25.42 44.28 -55.92
CA GLN A 66 -24.93 44.54 -54.57
C GLN A 66 -24.16 45.87 -54.53
N THR A 67 -24.44 46.70 -53.53
CA THR A 67 -23.85 48.03 -53.38
C THR A 67 -22.95 48.17 -52.14
N VAL A 68 -23.16 47.36 -51.10
CA VAL A 68 -22.39 47.40 -49.84
C VAL A 68 -22.05 45.97 -49.36
N GLY A 69 -20.91 45.85 -48.68
CA GLY A 69 -20.47 44.62 -48.01
C GLY A 69 -19.59 43.71 -48.88
N PRO A 70 -19.12 42.58 -48.33
CA PRO A 70 -18.38 41.57 -49.09
C PRO A 70 -19.15 41.08 -50.31
N THR A 71 -18.52 41.05 -51.48
CA THR A 71 -19.18 40.64 -52.74
C THR A 71 -19.68 39.20 -52.65
N VAL A 72 -20.97 38.98 -52.91
CA VAL A 72 -21.59 37.66 -53.02
C VAL A 72 -22.00 37.37 -54.47
N ALA A 73 -22.00 36.08 -54.83
CA ALA A 73 -22.50 35.65 -56.13
C ALA A 73 -24.03 35.48 -56.07
N LEU A 74 -24.77 36.36 -56.76
CA LEU A 74 -26.19 36.17 -57.02
C LEU A 74 -26.39 35.06 -58.06
N SER A 75 -27.37 34.19 -57.85
CA SER A 75 -27.74 33.14 -58.81
C SER A 75 -28.23 33.68 -60.15
N SER A 76 -28.77 34.90 -60.14
CA SER A 76 -29.07 35.71 -61.34
C SER A 76 -29.20 37.18 -60.93
N THR A 77 -28.81 38.10 -61.81
CA THR A 77 -29.04 39.54 -61.61
C THR A 77 -30.37 40.02 -62.20
N THR A 78 -31.14 39.15 -62.85
CA THR A 78 -32.40 39.51 -63.53
C THR A 78 -33.60 38.66 -63.12
N ALA A 79 -33.41 37.66 -62.27
CA ALA A 79 -34.50 36.84 -61.74
C ALA A 79 -35.38 37.66 -60.78
N VAL A 80 -36.67 37.30 -60.70
CA VAL A 80 -37.60 37.89 -59.72
C VAL A 80 -37.16 37.58 -58.29
N LYS A 81 -36.62 36.37 -58.05
CA LYS A 81 -36.16 35.89 -56.74
C LYS A 81 -34.74 35.33 -56.79
N PRO A 82 -33.70 36.17 -56.87
CA PRO A 82 -32.33 35.68 -56.88
C PRO A 82 -31.91 35.18 -55.50
N THR A 83 -30.88 34.35 -55.48
CA THR A 83 -30.32 33.75 -54.26
C THR A 83 -28.82 33.94 -54.17
N PHE A 84 -28.25 33.95 -52.97
CA PHE A 84 -26.80 33.98 -52.75
C PHE A 84 -26.40 33.19 -51.50
N PRO A 85 -25.15 32.70 -51.39
CA PRO A 85 -24.62 32.16 -50.13
C PRO A 85 -24.18 33.30 -49.21
N ALA A 86 -24.59 33.29 -47.94
CA ALA A 86 -24.09 34.21 -46.93
C ALA A 86 -22.58 33.97 -46.71
N PRO A 87 -21.71 35.00 -46.86
CA PRO A 87 -20.27 34.84 -46.72
C PRO A 87 -19.88 34.55 -45.27
N ALA A 88 -18.72 33.92 -45.07
CA ALA A 88 -18.06 33.86 -43.77
C ALA A 88 -17.54 35.26 -43.39
N VAL A 89 -17.71 35.65 -42.13
CA VAL A 89 -17.41 37.00 -41.62
C VAL A 89 -16.70 36.89 -40.27
N SER A 90 -15.90 37.90 -39.89
CA SER A 90 -15.19 37.93 -38.60
C SER A 90 -15.87 38.81 -37.54
N SER A 91 -16.96 39.47 -37.93
CA SER A 91 -17.87 40.28 -37.12
C SER A 91 -19.15 40.49 -37.94
N ASN A 92 -20.23 40.97 -37.34
CA ASN A 92 -21.47 41.22 -38.10
C ASN A 92 -21.20 42.22 -39.23
N VAL A 93 -21.61 41.90 -40.45
CA VAL A 93 -21.50 42.79 -41.61
C VAL A 93 -22.84 42.96 -42.30
N GLU A 94 -23.03 44.07 -43.00
CA GLU A 94 -24.21 44.33 -43.80
C GLU A 94 -23.92 44.10 -45.28
N LEU A 95 -24.84 43.41 -45.96
CA LEU A 95 -24.90 43.33 -47.42
C LEU A 95 -26.09 44.16 -47.88
N THR A 96 -25.86 45.20 -48.69
CA THR A 96 -26.95 46.00 -49.28
C THR A 96 -27.09 45.65 -50.75
N PHE A 97 -28.32 45.34 -51.15
CA PHE A 97 -28.72 45.05 -52.52
C PHE A 97 -29.62 46.17 -53.03
N GLU A 98 -29.49 46.48 -54.31
CA GLU A 98 -30.30 47.45 -55.04
C GLU A 98 -31.08 46.73 -56.13
N LEU A 99 -32.37 47.06 -56.25
CA LEU A 99 -33.24 46.62 -57.34
C LEU A 99 -33.74 47.83 -58.12
N VAL A 100 -33.61 47.74 -59.45
CA VAL A 100 -34.31 48.59 -60.41
C VAL A 100 -35.19 47.70 -61.27
N VAL A 101 -36.46 48.06 -61.45
CA VAL A 101 -37.37 47.39 -62.39
C VAL A 101 -37.65 48.27 -63.60
N ASN A 102 -37.91 47.67 -64.76
CA ASN A 102 -38.20 48.40 -66.00
C ASN A 102 -39.42 47.79 -66.69
N ASP A 103 -40.36 48.64 -67.09
CA ASP A 103 -41.66 48.32 -67.72
C ASP A 103 -41.57 48.14 -69.26
N GLY A 104 -40.38 48.23 -69.83
CA GLY A 104 -40.12 48.26 -71.28
C GLY A 104 -39.88 49.66 -71.84
N THR A 105 -40.14 50.72 -71.06
CA THR A 105 -39.97 52.12 -71.48
C THR A 105 -39.11 52.94 -70.52
N VAL A 106 -39.30 52.78 -69.20
CA VAL A 106 -38.62 53.56 -68.16
C VAL A 106 -38.25 52.68 -66.96
N ASN A 107 -37.08 52.96 -66.37
CA ASN A 107 -36.63 52.32 -65.13
C ASN A 107 -37.40 52.89 -63.94
N SER A 108 -37.55 52.15 -62.84
CA SER A 108 -38.01 52.63 -61.52
C SER A 108 -36.98 53.56 -60.84
N GLU A 109 -37.34 54.20 -59.73
CA GLU A 109 -36.30 54.64 -58.78
C GLU A 109 -35.65 53.38 -58.17
N PRO A 110 -34.34 53.40 -57.88
CA PRO A 110 -33.70 52.27 -57.21
C PRO A 110 -34.24 52.13 -55.78
N VAL A 111 -34.51 50.90 -55.38
CA VAL A 111 -34.82 50.56 -53.98
C VAL A 111 -33.70 49.70 -53.42
N THR A 112 -33.33 49.92 -52.16
CA THR A 112 -32.30 49.15 -51.48
C THR A 112 -32.86 48.25 -50.40
N PHE A 113 -32.20 47.13 -50.14
CA PHE A 113 -32.51 46.17 -49.09
C PHE A 113 -31.23 45.69 -48.43
N THR A 114 -31.18 45.72 -47.09
CA THR A 114 -30.01 45.31 -46.32
C THR A 114 -30.25 43.98 -45.62
N VAL A 115 -29.28 43.08 -45.74
CA VAL A 115 -29.21 41.81 -45.01
C VAL A 115 -28.01 41.88 -44.06
N THR A 116 -28.25 41.77 -42.75
CA THR A 116 -27.16 41.62 -41.78
C THR A 116 -26.72 40.15 -41.76
N VAL A 117 -25.45 39.90 -42.09
CA VAL A 117 -24.82 38.60 -41.87
C VAL A 117 -24.26 38.60 -40.46
N THR A 118 -24.88 37.84 -39.56
CA THR A 118 -24.41 37.74 -38.18
C THR A 118 -23.26 36.74 -38.09
N ASN A 119 -22.13 37.21 -37.58
CA ASN A 119 -21.01 36.37 -37.18
C ASN A 119 -21.48 35.44 -36.06
N VAL A 120 -21.42 34.14 -36.30
CA VAL A 120 -21.58 33.19 -35.20
C VAL A 120 -20.20 33.03 -34.60
N ASP A 121 -19.96 33.55 -33.39
CA ASP A 121 -18.66 33.40 -32.73
C ASP A 121 -18.37 31.91 -32.51
N LEU A 122 -17.58 31.33 -33.41
CA LEU A 122 -17.12 29.95 -33.34
C LEU A 122 -15.81 29.89 -32.56
N SER A 123 -15.72 30.50 -31.37
CA SER A 123 -14.53 30.46 -30.52
C SER A 123 -13.96 29.03 -30.45
N LEU A 124 -12.72 28.89 -30.93
CA LEU A 124 -12.05 27.61 -31.13
C LEU A 124 -11.39 27.25 -29.80
N ILE A 125 -11.97 26.28 -29.09
CA ILE A 125 -11.58 25.93 -27.72
C ILE A 125 -11.18 24.45 -27.72
N ALA A 126 -9.94 24.19 -27.30
CA ALA A 126 -9.47 22.85 -27.00
C ALA A 126 -10.07 22.40 -25.65
N HIS A 127 -10.51 21.14 -25.59
CA HIS A 127 -10.92 20.48 -24.37
C HIS A 127 -10.21 19.13 -24.28
N ALA A 128 -9.18 19.04 -23.45
CA ALA A 128 -8.30 17.87 -23.29
C ALA A 128 -8.91 16.75 -22.42
N GLY A 129 -10.09 17.01 -21.84
CA GLY A 129 -10.80 16.11 -20.94
C GLY A 129 -10.34 16.24 -19.49
N ASP A 130 -10.92 15.43 -18.61
CA ASP A 130 -10.61 15.44 -17.19
C ASP A 130 -9.29 14.72 -16.87
N ASP A 131 -8.65 15.14 -15.77
CA ASP A 131 -7.47 14.48 -15.22
C ASP A 131 -7.76 12.99 -14.91
N GLN A 132 -6.79 12.13 -15.22
CA GLN A 132 -6.91 10.68 -15.08
C GLN A 132 -5.96 10.14 -14.02
N THR A 133 -6.36 9.05 -13.36
CA THR A 133 -5.48 8.27 -12.48
C THR A 133 -5.57 6.81 -12.89
N VAL A 134 -4.41 6.21 -13.20
CA VAL A 134 -4.27 4.85 -13.72
C VAL A 134 -3.11 4.14 -13.04
N ASN A 135 -2.97 2.84 -13.22
CA ASN A 135 -1.79 2.10 -12.79
C ASN A 135 -0.77 1.95 -13.93
N THR A 136 0.47 1.63 -13.57
CA THR A 136 1.49 1.22 -14.56
C THR A 136 0.96 0.14 -15.51
N GLY A 137 1.29 0.26 -16.80
CA GLY A 137 0.88 -0.69 -17.84
C GLY A 137 -0.56 -0.56 -18.35
N ASP A 138 -1.42 0.22 -17.69
CA ASP A 138 -2.79 0.47 -18.15
C ASP A 138 -2.81 1.19 -19.51
N THR A 139 -3.83 0.91 -20.32
CA THR A 139 -4.08 1.68 -21.55
C THR A 139 -4.87 2.94 -21.20
N VAL A 140 -4.31 4.10 -21.55
CA VAL A 140 -4.90 5.42 -21.30
C VAL A 140 -5.46 5.97 -22.61
N THR A 141 -6.67 6.52 -22.55
CA THR A 141 -7.31 7.22 -23.69
C THR A 141 -7.51 8.68 -23.32
N LEU A 142 -6.86 9.60 -24.04
CA LEU A 142 -7.10 11.04 -23.85
C LEU A 142 -8.40 11.44 -24.57
N GLN A 143 -9.09 12.47 -24.08
CA GLN A 143 -10.44 12.82 -24.56
C GLN A 143 -10.50 14.25 -25.09
N GLY A 144 -10.31 14.41 -26.39
CA GLY A 144 -10.36 15.68 -27.12
C GLY A 144 -11.72 16.01 -27.75
N SER A 145 -12.67 15.07 -27.72
CA SER A 145 -13.92 15.12 -28.49
C SER A 145 -14.88 16.25 -28.08
N ALA A 146 -14.69 16.83 -26.91
CA ALA A 146 -15.46 18.00 -26.45
C ALA A 146 -14.98 19.33 -27.05
N SER A 147 -13.86 19.34 -27.79
CA SER A 147 -13.30 20.56 -28.41
C SER A 147 -14.28 21.20 -29.40
N ASN A 148 -14.46 22.51 -29.32
CA ASN A 148 -15.40 23.27 -30.15
C ASN A 148 -14.68 23.95 -31.32
N ALA A 149 -15.16 23.75 -32.54
CA ALA A 149 -14.73 24.47 -33.75
C ALA A 149 -15.90 25.04 -34.57
N GLY A 150 -17.11 25.09 -34.00
CA GLY A 150 -18.29 25.49 -34.74
C GLY A 150 -18.61 24.52 -35.88
N THR A 151 -18.68 25.03 -37.11
CA THR A 151 -19.01 24.25 -38.31
C THR A 151 -17.78 23.67 -39.03
N ASP A 152 -16.57 24.07 -38.64
CA ASP A 152 -15.33 23.62 -39.28
C ASP A 152 -14.89 22.25 -38.74
N THR A 153 -14.24 21.46 -39.60
CA THR A 153 -13.62 20.20 -39.18
C THR A 153 -12.45 20.47 -38.24
N VAL A 154 -12.46 19.84 -37.07
CA VAL A 154 -11.38 19.93 -36.07
C VAL A 154 -10.20 19.04 -36.47
N THR A 155 -9.00 19.59 -36.44
CA THR A 155 -7.74 18.85 -36.45
C THR A 155 -7.12 18.87 -35.06
N TYR A 156 -6.70 17.72 -34.54
CA TYR A 156 -6.16 17.57 -33.19
C TYR A 156 -4.63 17.46 -33.24
N THR A 157 -3.96 18.11 -32.30
CA THR A 157 -2.51 17.98 -32.09
C THR A 157 -2.25 17.75 -30.61
N TRP A 158 -1.86 16.52 -30.27
CA TRP A 158 -1.48 16.14 -28.92
C TRP A 158 0.04 16.08 -28.75
N SER A 159 0.53 16.58 -27.62
CA SER A 159 1.93 16.46 -27.22
C SER A 159 2.07 16.29 -25.70
N GLU A 160 3.10 15.60 -25.25
CA GLU A 160 3.48 15.57 -23.83
C GLU A 160 4.25 16.85 -23.48
N LEU A 161 3.96 17.44 -22.33
CA LEU A 161 4.70 18.57 -21.76
C LEU A 161 5.92 18.04 -21.00
N ASP A 162 7.10 18.59 -21.31
CA ASP A 162 8.39 18.19 -20.74
C ASP A 162 8.65 16.67 -20.79
N PRO A 163 8.62 16.06 -21.99
CA PRO A 163 8.78 14.62 -22.14
C PRO A 163 10.17 14.17 -21.68
N ASP A 164 10.23 13.01 -21.05
CA ASP A 164 11.49 12.36 -20.68
C ASP A 164 12.20 11.86 -21.95
N PRO A 165 13.37 12.42 -22.32
CA PRO A 165 14.05 12.03 -23.55
C PRO A 165 14.55 10.58 -23.52
N ALA A 166 14.73 9.97 -22.33
CA ALA A 166 15.16 8.58 -22.20
C ALA A 166 14.00 7.59 -22.38
N ALA A 167 12.75 8.02 -22.16
CA ALA A 167 11.56 7.18 -22.22
C ALA A 167 10.34 7.96 -22.77
N PRO A 168 10.33 8.30 -24.07
CA PRO A 168 9.27 9.11 -24.67
C PRO A 168 7.94 8.35 -24.77
N ILE A 169 6.83 8.99 -24.40
CA ILE A 169 5.49 8.41 -24.56
C ILE A 169 5.06 8.45 -26.02
N GLN A 170 4.69 7.29 -26.58
CA GLN A 170 4.19 7.16 -27.94
C GLN A 170 2.66 7.17 -27.96
N LEU A 171 2.07 8.23 -28.50
CA LEU A 171 0.63 8.32 -28.70
C LEU A 171 0.24 7.64 -30.02
N THR A 172 -0.60 6.62 -29.94
CA THR A 172 -1.26 6.05 -31.13
C THR A 172 -2.48 6.89 -31.47
N GLY A 173 -2.56 7.40 -32.71
CA GLY A 173 -3.65 8.27 -33.13
C GLY A 173 -3.55 9.71 -32.60
N ALA A 174 -2.33 10.23 -32.40
CA ALA A 174 -2.08 11.59 -31.89
C ALA A 174 -2.77 12.74 -32.65
N GLY A 175 -3.20 12.50 -33.90
CA GLY A 175 -3.98 13.44 -34.70
C GLY A 175 -5.51 13.31 -34.57
N THR A 176 -5.99 12.47 -33.64
CA THR A 176 -7.42 12.16 -33.46
C THR A 176 -7.98 12.75 -32.17
N ALA A 177 -9.31 12.75 -32.04
CA ALA A 177 -9.98 13.18 -30.82
C ALA A 177 -9.69 12.26 -29.62
N THR A 178 -9.27 11.01 -29.84
CA THR A 178 -9.09 10.02 -28.78
C THR A 178 -7.79 9.22 -28.97
N PRO A 179 -6.61 9.85 -28.85
CA PRO A 179 -5.36 9.12 -28.91
C PRO A 179 -5.22 8.22 -27.68
N VAL A 180 -4.45 7.15 -27.84
CA VAL A 180 -4.18 6.18 -26.77
C VAL A 180 -2.68 5.98 -26.56
N PHE A 181 -2.30 5.66 -25.33
CA PHE A 181 -0.95 5.21 -25.00
C PHE A 181 -0.98 4.19 -23.85
N GLN A 182 0.14 3.51 -23.65
CA GLN A 182 0.32 2.63 -22.50
C GLN A 182 1.05 3.38 -21.38
N ALA A 183 0.48 3.39 -20.18
CA ALA A 183 1.09 4.02 -19.01
C ALA A 183 2.48 3.40 -18.75
N PRO A 184 3.53 4.23 -18.60
CA PRO A 184 4.90 3.74 -18.47
C PRO A 184 5.12 3.06 -17.12
N GLU A 185 6.17 2.23 -17.05
CA GLU A 185 6.68 1.73 -15.79
C GLU A 185 7.19 2.86 -14.89
N VAL A 186 6.79 2.82 -13.62
CA VAL A 186 7.23 3.75 -12.59
C VAL A 186 8.03 2.96 -11.57
N THR A 187 9.34 3.20 -11.48
CA THR A 187 10.24 2.44 -10.58
C THR A 187 10.74 3.25 -9.39
N ASP A 188 10.76 4.58 -9.51
CA ASP A 188 11.53 5.42 -8.58
C ASP A 188 10.64 6.22 -7.61
N ALA A 189 9.31 6.09 -7.73
CA ALA A 189 8.33 6.79 -6.91
C ALA A 189 7.02 6.00 -6.83
N PRO A 190 6.17 6.24 -5.81
CA PRO A 190 4.85 5.60 -5.72
C PRO A 190 3.88 6.06 -6.84
N ARG A 191 4.16 7.21 -7.46
CA ARG A 191 3.39 7.73 -8.60
C ARG A 191 4.22 8.70 -9.45
N ARG A 192 3.90 8.78 -10.74
CA ARG A 192 4.42 9.74 -11.72
C ARG A 192 3.25 10.50 -12.34
N THR A 193 3.38 11.81 -12.55
CA THR A 193 2.37 12.61 -13.27
C THR A 193 2.90 12.94 -14.66
N LEU A 194 2.15 12.58 -15.69
CA LEU A 194 2.35 13.00 -17.08
C LEU A 194 1.37 14.14 -17.38
N THR A 195 1.80 15.15 -18.12
CA THR A 195 0.91 16.25 -18.54
C THR A 195 0.87 16.27 -20.06
N PHE A 196 -0.32 16.15 -20.64
CA PHE A 196 -0.52 16.25 -22.09
C PHE A 196 -1.18 17.57 -22.43
N VAL A 197 -0.78 18.11 -23.58
CA VAL A 197 -1.28 19.36 -24.14
C VAL A 197 -2.05 19.04 -25.40
N LEU A 198 -3.29 19.55 -25.49
CA LEU A 198 -4.12 19.54 -26.68
C LEU A 198 -4.14 20.94 -27.29
N VAL A 199 -3.79 21.02 -28.57
CA VAL A 199 -4.07 22.18 -29.42
C VAL A 199 -4.94 21.70 -30.58
N VAL A 200 -6.03 22.42 -30.85
CA VAL A 200 -6.90 22.14 -31.99
C VAL A 200 -6.81 23.23 -33.05
N SER A 201 -6.97 22.86 -34.31
CA SER A 201 -7.04 23.80 -35.44
C SER A 201 -8.25 23.53 -36.33
N ALA A 202 -8.87 24.60 -36.84
CA ALA A 202 -10.07 24.53 -37.68
C ALA A 202 -10.19 25.82 -38.51
N GLY A 203 -10.56 25.72 -39.79
CA GLY A 203 -10.77 26.91 -40.64
C GLY A 203 -9.57 27.86 -40.75
N GLY A 204 -8.33 27.36 -40.58
CA GLY A 204 -7.11 28.18 -40.54
C GLY A 204 -6.81 28.86 -39.20
N ARG A 205 -7.63 28.62 -38.16
CA ARG A 205 -7.45 29.10 -36.79
C ARG A 205 -6.81 28.04 -35.90
N ILE A 206 -6.19 28.46 -34.81
CA ILE A 206 -5.55 27.59 -33.80
C ILE A 206 -6.06 28.01 -32.41
N SER A 207 -6.42 27.04 -31.56
CA SER A 207 -6.88 27.29 -30.18
C SER A 207 -5.74 27.72 -29.25
N ALA A 208 -6.09 28.29 -28.10
CA ALA A 208 -5.20 28.19 -26.93
C ALA A 208 -5.01 26.70 -26.55
N PRO A 209 -3.85 26.33 -25.96
CA PRO A 209 -3.65 24.97 -25.47
C PRO A 209 -4.55 24.68 -24.27
N ASP A 210 -5.05 23.45 -24.19
CA ASP A 210 -5.66 22.88 -22.99
C ASP A 210 -4.84 21.68 -22.49
N THR A 211 -4.86 21.39 -21.19
CA THR A 211 -4.01 20.35 -20.61
C THR A 211 -4.79 19.33 -19.80
N VAL A 212 -4.32 18.08 -19.85
CA VAL A 212 -4.81 16.99 -19.02
C VAL A 212 -3.65 16.32 -18.30
N LYS A 213 -3.81 16.04 -17.01
CA LYS A 213 -2.82 15.31 -16.21
C LYS A 213 -3.23 13.84 -16.09
N VAL A 214 -2.25 12.97 -16.29
CA VAL A 214 -2.40 11.53 -16.07
C VAL A 214 -1.46 11.14 -14.92
N THR A 215 -2.04 10.82 -13.77
CA THR A 215 -1.30 10.29 -12.62
C THR A 215 -1.20 8.77 -12.76
N VAL A 216 0.02 8.28 -12.99
CA VAL A 216 0.33 6.86 -13.09
C VAL A 216 0.82 6.38 -11.73
N ASN A 217 0.03 5.52 -11.08
CA ASN A 217 0.37 4.90 -9.81
C ASN A 217 1.21 3.65 -10.03
N ARG A 218 2.19 3.45 -9.17
CA ARG A 218 2.89 2.17 -9.02
C ARG A 218 2.12 1.34 -7.99
N PRO A 219 1.58 0.16 -8.35
CA PRO A 219 0.97 -0.73 -7.36
C PRO A 219 2.00 -1.13 -6.30
N ASN A 220 1.59 -1.06 -5.03
CA ASN A 220 2.42 -1.47 -3.91
C ASN A 220 2.64 -2.99 -3.92
N ARG A 221 3.89 -3.44 -3.81
CA ARG A 221 4.25 -4.86 -3.75
C ARG A 221 4.56 -5.22 -2.31
N HIS A 222 4.26 -6.47 -1.94
CA HIS A 222 4.48 -6.93 -0.58
C HIS A 222 5.97 -7.03 -0.23
N PRO A 223 6.34 -6.75 1.02
CA PRO A 223 7.70 -6.95 1.47
C PRO A 223 8.05 -8.44 1.59
N VAL A 224 9.35 -8.73 1.51
CA VAL A 224 9.91 -10.07 1.68
C VAL A 224 10.66 -10.13 3.00
N GLY A 225 10.08 -10.81 3.98
CA GLY A 225 10.75 -11.12 5.25
C GLY A 225 11.87 -12.13 5.03
N LYS A 226 13.03 -11.90 5.65
CA LYS A 226 14.11 -12.88 5.74
C LYS A 226 14.52 -13.01 7.20
N ALA A 227 14.58 -14.24 7.67
CA ALA A 227 14.96 -14.59 9.03
C ALA A 227 16.15 -15.56 8.98
N PRO A 228 16.92 -15.73 10.07
CA PRO A 228 18.05 -16.66 10.06
C PRO A 228 17.55 -18.10 9.91
N ALA A 229 18.46 -18.98 9.48
CA ALA A 229 18.21 -20.41 9.53
C ALA A 229 17.95 -20.89 10.97
N ASN A 230 17.34 -22.07 11.10
CA ASN A 230 17.17 -22.72 12.40
C ASN A 230 18.54 -22.91 13.07
N LEU A 231 18.59 -22.70 14.38
CA LEU A 231 19.82 -22.76 15.16
C LEU A 231 19.65 -23.66 16.38
N GLU A 232 20.78 -24.15 16.89
CA GLU A 232 20.88 -25.03 18.05
C GLU A 232 21.82 -24.39 19.06
N GLU A 233 21.33 -24.17 20.28
CA GLU A 233 22.03 -23.47 21.34
C GLU A 233 21.88 -24.21 22.66
N LYS A 234 22.79 -23.96 23.60
CA LYS A 234 22.66 -24.49 24.96
C LYS A 234 21.66 -23.67 25.76
N GLU A 235 21.15 -24.24 26.84
CA GLU A 235 20.41 -23.48 27.84
C GLU A 235 21.22 -22.30 28.41
N ASP A 236 20.53 -21.30 28.96
CA ASP A 236 21.13 -20.11 29.54
C ASP A 236 22.03 -19.29 28.58
N THR A 237 21.84 -19.42 27.27
CA THR A 237 22.61 -18.74 26.22
C THR A 237 21.81 -17.56 25.66
N ALA A 238 22.48 -16.44 25.41
CA ALA A 238 21.87 -15.29 24.74
C ALA A 238 21.77 -15.56 23.23
N VAL A 239 20.59 -15.33 22.65
CA VAL A 239 20.29 -15.57 21.24
C VAL A 239 19.82 -14.29 20.58
N ILE A 240 20.26 -14.06 19.34
CA ILE A 240 19.78 -12.98 18.47
C ILE A 240 19.29 -13.60 17.16
N LEU A 241 18.03 -13.33 16.81
CA LEU A 241 17.48 -13.64 15.49
C LEU A 241 17.54 -12.38 14.62
N ASP A 242 18.36 -12.41 13.57
CA ASP A 242 18.63 -11.25 12.70
C ASP A 242 17.84 -11.35 11.40
N ALA A 243 16.92 -10.41 11.20
CA ALA A 243 16.09 -10.27 10.01
C ALA A 243 16.45 -9.05 9.16
N SER A 244 17.65 -8.48 9.34
CA SER A 244 18.09 -7.28 8.62
C SER A 244 18.19 -7.43 7.10
N GLU A 245 18.19 -8.66 6.58
CA GLU A 245 18.15 -8.92 5.14
C GLU A 245 16.72 -8.88 4.55
N SER A 246 15.71 -8.60 5.37
CA SER A 246 14.34 -8.34 4.91
C SER A 246 14.33 -7.11 4.00
N SER A 247 13.54 -7.15 2.93
CA SER A 247 13.56 -6.11 1.90
C SER A 247 12.18 -5.87 1.33
N ASP A 248 11.92 -4.64 0.93
CA ASP A 248 10.74 -4.28 0.16
C ASP A 248 11.11 -4.03 -1.32
N PRO A 249 10.41 -4.65 -2.30
CA PRO A 249 10.67 -4.42 -3.72
C PRO A 249 10.51 -2.97 -4.18
N ASP A 250 9.69 -2.19 -3.48
CA ASP A 250 9.39 -0.78 -3.72
C ASP A 250 10.33 0.18 -2.99
N GLY A 251 11.26 -0.35 -2.19
CA GLY A 251 12.23 0.41 -1.40
C GLY A 251 11.65 0.99 -0.11
N ASP A 252 10.44 0.56 0.26
CA ASP A 252 9.75 1.05 1.44
C ASP A 252 10.44 0.65 2.75
N THR A 253 10.28 1.51 3.76
CA THR A 253 10.79 1.23 5.10
C THR A 253 9.96 0.13 5.76
N LEU A 254 10.65 -0.84 6.37
CA LEU A 254 10.02 -1.99 7.01
C LEU A 254 9.81 -1.81 8.51
N THR A 255 8.65 -2.27 8.99
CA THR A 255 8.40 -2.58 10.40
C THR A 255 8.44 -4.08 10.61
N TYR A 256 8.87 -4.50 11.80
CA TYR A 256 9.09 -5.91 12.13
C TYR A 256 8.14 -6.33 13.25
N GLN A 257 7.70 -7.59 13.21
CA GLN A 257 6.96 -8.20 14.31
C GLN A 257 7.39 -9.67 14.44
N TRP A 258 8.07 -9.95 15.54
CA TRP A 258 8.36 -11.30 15.98
C TRP A 258 7.29 -11.79 16.94
N THR A 259 6.89 -13.04 16.79
CA THR A 259 5.96 -13.72 17.70
C THR A 259 6.52 -15.08 18.05
N GLN A 260 6.62 -15.40 19.34
CA GLN A 260 6.87 -16.77 19.76
C GLN A 260 5.60 -17.59 19.59
N THR A 261 5.68 -18.68 18.83
CA THR A 261 4.53 -19.52 18.46
C THR A 261 4.51 -20.86 19.19
N GLY A 262 5.58 -21.22 19.91
CA GLY A 262 5.68 -22.50 20.60
C GLY A 262 6.91 -22.63 21.49
N GLY A 263 6.89 -23.69 22.32
CA GLY A 263 7.90 -23.94 23.35
C GLY A 263 7.68 -23.16 24.64
N PRO A 264 8.56 -23.33 25.64
CA PRO A 264 8.55 -22.52 26.87
C PRO A 264 8.68 -21.02 26.56
N LEU A 265 7.86 -20.18 27.19
CA LEU A 265 7.90 -18.74 26.96
C LEU A 265 9.24 -18.15 27.40
N VAL A 266 9.81 -17.31 26.54
CA VAL A 266 11.02 -16.53 26.84
C VAL A 266 10.71 -15.04 26.86
N GLU A 267 11.49 -14.28 27.62
CA GLU A 267 11.41 -12.83 27.59
C GLU A 267 12.04 -12.31 26.29
N LEU A 268 11.20 -11.78 25.40
CA LEU A 268 11.63 -11.19 24.14
C LEU A 268 12.02 -9.73 24.32
N LYS A 269 13.19 -9.36 23.79
CA LYS A 269 13.65 -7.99 23.68
C LYS A 269 13.72 -7.61 22.21
N ASP A 270 13.28 -6.40 21.90
CA ASP A 270 13.31 -5.83 20.55
C ASP A 270 12.49 -6.62 19.51
N ALA A 271 11.39 -7.25 19.94
CA ALA A 271 10.48 -8.04 19.09
C ALA A 271 9.83 -7.24 17.94
N LYS A 272 9.92 -5.91 17.95
CA LYS A 272 9.44 -5.02 16.88
C LYS A 272 10.55 -4.45 15.99
N THR A 273 11.75 -5.02 16.07
CA THR A 273 12.92 -4.60 15.30
C THR A 273 13.45 -5.74 14.44
N ALA A 274 14.40 -5.43 13.56
CA ALA A 274 15.08 -6.43 12.74
C ALA A 274 15.84 -7.48 13.58
N LYS A 275 16.27 -7.15 14.81
CA LYS A 275 17.07 -8.03 15.65
C LYS A 275 16.32 -8.35 16.93
N LEU A 276 15.63 -9.48 16.95
CA LEU A 276 15.03 -10.00 18.17
C LEU A 276 16.12 -10.59 19.05
N SER A 277 16.09 -10.33 20.36
CA SER A 277 16.98 -11.00 21.31
C SER A 277 16.24 -11.61 22.49
N PHE A 278 16.77 -12.71 23.01
CA PHE A 278 16.25 -13.40 24.21
C PHE A 278 17.34 -14.28 24.83
N LYS A 279 17.07 -14.85 26.00
CA LYS A 279 17.92 -15.87 26.64
C LYS A 279 17.23 -17.22 26.57
N THR A 280 17.92 -18.28 26.15
CA THR A 280 17.36 -19.63 26.17
C THR A 280 17.01 -20.03 27.61
N PRO A 281 15.85 -20.66 27.83
CA PRO A 281 15.43 -21.06 29.16
C PRO A 281 16.29 -22.23 29.64
N ARG A 282 16.30 -22.45 30.95
CA ARG A 282 16.77 -23.70 31.53
C ARG A 282 15.86 -24.84 31.08
N VAL A 283 16.44 -25.95 30.64
CA VAL A 283 15.72 -27.13 30.16
C VAL A 283 16.35 -28.41 30.72
N PHE A 284 15.56 -29.48 30.85
CA PHE A 284 16.02 -30.78 31.36
C PHE A 284 16.06 -31.86 30.26
N SER A 285 15.76 -31.47 29.03
CA SER A 285 15.87 -32.28 27.82
C SER A 285 15.88 -31.37 26.59
N LYS A 286 16.17 -31.93 25.41
CA LYS A 286 16.12 -31.21 24.14
C LYS A 286 14.74 -30.55 23.95
N THR A 287 14.72 -29.23 23.84
CA THR A 287 13.49 -28.44 23.78
C THR A 287 13.48 -27.53 22.55
N LEU A 288 12.34 -27.38 21.89
CA LEU A 288 12.18 -26.47 20.76
C LEU A 288 11.48 -25.18 21.19
N LEU A 289 12.01 -24.05 20.73
CA LEU A 289 11.32 -22.76 20.70
C LEU A 289 11.01 -22.43 19.24
N THR A 290 9.78 -22.03 18.96
CA THR A 290 9.38 -21.63 17.60
C THR A 290 8.95 -20.18 17.56
N PHE A 291 9.37 -19.48 16.52
CA PHE A 291 9.11 -18.06 16.29
C PHE A 291 8.56 -17.86 14.88
N THR A 292 7.92 -16.73 14.68
CA THR A 292 7.47 -16.27 13.36
C THR A 292 7.75 -14.80 13.22
N LEU A 293 8.40 -14.44 12.11
CA LEU A 293 8.60 -13.06 11.68
C LEU A 293 7.53 -12.68 10.66
N VAL A 294 6.92 -11.51 10.84
CA VAL A 294 6.17 -10.81 9.80
C VAL A 294 6.76 -9.41 9.69
N VAL A 295 7.07 -8.98 8.46
CA VAL A 295 7.44 -7.59 8.18
C VAL A 295 6.31 -6.89 7.44
N LYS A 296 6.16 -5.58 7.65
CA LYS A 296 5.22 -4.75 6.91
C LYS A 296 5.90 -3.52 6.34
N ASP A 297 5.44 -3.08 5.18
CA ASP A 297 5.85 -1.81 4.58
C ASP A 297 5.08 -0.61 5.18
N THR A 298 5.28 0.57 4.59
CA THR A 298 4.63 1.82 5.00
C THR A 298 3.14 1.91 4.61
N ALA A 299 2.70 1.05 3.69
CA ALA A 299 1.31 0.90 3.23
C ALA A 299 0.56 -0.23 3.98
N ASP A 300 1.14 -0.75 5.07
CA ASP A 300 0.64 -1.85 5.89
C ASP A 300 0.55 -3.22 5.18
N ALA A 301 1.13 -3.38 3.98
CA ALA A 301 1.18 -4.67 3.32
C ALA A 301 2.16 -5.59 4.05
N ALA A 302 1.74 -6.82 4.33
CA ALA A 302 2.49 -7.77 5.12
C ALA A 302 3.23 -8.80 4.25
N SER A 303 4.40 -9.22 4.70
CA SER A 303 5.10 -10.37 4.14
C SER A 303 4.35 -11.67 4.46
N VAL A 304 4.67 -12.72 3.71
CA VAL A 304 4.39 -14.08 4.16
C VAL A 304 5.11 -14.31 5.50
N PRO A 305 4.49 -14.98 6.49
CA PRO A 305 5.14 -15.27 7.76
C PRO A 305 6.36 -16.20 7.60
N VAL A 306 7.48 -15.84 8.23
CA VAL A 306 8.74 -16.59 8.14
C VAL A 306 8.98 -17.34 9.46
N PRO A 307 8.89 -18.68 9.48
CA PRO A 307 9.11 -19.46 10.69
C PRO A 307 10.60 -19.60 11.01
N VAL A 308 10.95 -19.58 12.30
CA VAL A 308 12.30 -19.88 12.81
C VAL A 308 12.18 -20.80 14.01
N THR A 309 13.04 -21.82 14.06
CA THR A 309 13.13 -22.75 15.19
C THR A 309 14.49 -22.61 15.88
N VAL A 310 14.46 -22.51 17.20
CA VAL A 310 15.64 -22.56 18.07
C VAL A 310 15.57 -23.82 18.91
N THR A 311 16.54 -24.70 18.72
CA THR A 311 16.68 -25.93 19.49
C THR A 311 17.56 -25.66 20.71
N VAL A 312 17.03 -25.88 21.90
CA VAL A 312 17.75 -25.69 23.18
C VAL A 312 18.22 -27.04 23.70
N LEU A 313 19.53 -27.16 23.88
CA LEU A 313 20.19 -28.33 24.44
C LEU A 313 20.38 -28.17 25.95
N HIS A 314 20.00 -29.22 26.67
CA HIS A 314 20.29 -29.34 28.10
C HIS A 314 21.79 -29.55 28.35
N VAL A 315 22.32 -28.94 29.41
CA VAL A 315 23.71 -29.09 29.86
C VAL A 315 23.72 -29.69 31.27
N ASN A 316 23.99 -31.00 31.34
CA ASN A 316 24.06 -31.76 32.60
C ASN A 316 25.10 -31.20 33.57
N LYS A 317 24.70 -31.00 34.82
CA LYS A 317 25.53 -30.56 35.94
C LYS A 317 25.75 -31.73 36.89
N PRO A 318 26.97 -31.92 37.41
CA PRO A 318 27.24 -33.03 38.31
C PRO A 318 26.44 -32.89 39.61
N PRO A 319 26.12 -34.03 40.26
CA PRO A 319 25.42 -34.02 41.53
C PRO A 319 26.30 -33.47 42.67
N VAL A 320 25.67 -33.26 43.83
CA VAL A 320 26.36 -32.85 45.07
C VAL A 320 26.11 -33.89 46.16
N ALA A 321 27.18 -34.53 46.62
CA ALA A 321 27.14 -35.50 47.72
C ALA A 321 26.97 -34.77 49.07
N HIS A 322 26.09 -35.28 49.93
CA HIS A 322 25.90 -34.78 51.30
C HIS A 322 25.84 -35.93 52.31
N PRO A 323 26.94 -36.67 52.54
CA PRO A 323 26.98 -37.74 53.53
C PRO A 323 26.95 -37.17 54.96
N ARG A 324 26.19 -37.82 55.84
CA ARG A 324 26.19 -37.52 57.29
C ARG A 324 26.16 -38.80 58.12
N LYS A 325 26.62 -38.68 59.37
CA LYS A 325 26.36 -39.66 60.43
C LYS A 325 25.02 -39.29 61.07
N LEU A 326 24.11 -40.26 61.22
CA LEU A 326 22.88 -40.02 61.98
C LEU A 326 23.17 -39.96 63.49
N PRO A 327 22.38 -39.19 64.25
CA PRO A 327 22.47 -39.17 65.71
C PRO A 327 22.41 -40.58 66.30
N SER A 328 23.23 -40.82 67.32
CA SER A 328 23.35 -42.08 68.04
C SER A 328 23.60 -41.80 69.52
N GLU A 329 23.37 -42.80 70.37
CA GLU A 329 23.72 -42.75 71.79
C GLU A 329 25.25 -42.65 71.98
N LEU A 330 25.71 -42.40 73.21
CA LEU A 330 27.13 -42.17 73.53
C LEU A 330 28.01 -43.42 73.29
N ALA A 331 27.42 -44.62 73.23
CA ALA A 331 28.10 -45.88 72.93
C ALA A 331 27.16 -46.81 72.12
N PRO A 332 26.93 -46.52 70.83
CA PRO A 332 25.95 -47.26 70.04
C PRO A 332 26.54 -48.61 69.59
N THR A 333 25.71 -49.65 69.50
CA THR A 333 26.10 -50.94 68.90
C THR A 333 26.19 -50.86 67.38
N SER A 334 25.52 -49.89 66.75
CA SER A 334 25.54 -49.65 65.31
C SER A 334 25.52 -48.16 64.99
N ILE A 335 26.19 -47.77 63.90
CA ILE A 335 26.16 -46.40 63.38
C ILE A 335 25.55 -46.41 61.98
N THR A 336 24.64 -45.45 61.74
CA THR A 336 24.01 -45.24 60.43
C THR A 336 24.60 -44.02 59.74
N LEU A 337 25.02 -44.22 58.49
CA LEU A 337 25.39 -43.17 57.56
C LEU A 337 24.24 -42.93 56.61
N ASP A 338 24.02 -41.66 56.28
CA ASP A 338 22.91 -41.23 55.45
C ASP A 338 23.39 -40.23 54.39
N GLY A 339 23.19 -40.59 53.13
CA GLY A 339 23.47 -39.78 51.95
C GLY A 339 22.21 -39.28 51.26
N SER A 340 21.01 -39.53 51.81
CA SER A 340 19.72 -39.21 51.19
C SER A 340 19.48 -37.72 50.89
N THR A 341 20.26 -36.82 51.50
CA THR A 341 20.23 -35.38 51.20
C THR A 341 21.20 -34.96 50.10
N SER A 342 21.86 -35.91 49.43
CA SER A 342 22.57 -35.63 48.18
C SER A 342 21.57 -35.19 47.13
N THR A 343 21.94 -34.19 46.33
CA THR A 343 21.02 -33.53 45.38
C THR A 343 21.68 -33.39 44.02
N ASP A 344 20.89 -33.51 42.96
CA ASP A 344 21.31 -33.15 41.63
C ASP A 344 20.75 -31.76 41.24
N PRO A 345 21.57 -30.82 40.74
CA PRO A 345 21.06 -29.52 40.29
C PRO A 345 19.97 -29.62 39.21
N ASP A 346 20.02 -30.63 38.35
CA ASP A 346 19.09 -30.89 37.26
C ASP A 346 17.91 -31.78 37.67
N GLY A 347 17.88 -32.21 38.93
CA GLY A 347 16.79 -33.02 39.50
C GLY A 347 16.89 -34.49 39.14
N ASP A 348 18.03 -34.93 38.62
CA ASP A 348 18.27 -36.32 38.26
C ASP A 348 18.27 -37.26 39.47
N THR A 349 17.84 -38.49 39.22
CA THR A 349 17.90 -39.56 40.21
C THR A 349 19.33 -40.05 40.41
N LEU A 350 19.77 -40.15 41.67
CA LEU A 350 21.16 -40.49 42.00
C LEU A 350 21.36 -41.96 42.31
N THR A 351 22.53 -42.45 41.91
CA THR A 351 23.10 -43.71 42.42
C THR A 351 24.17 -43.41 43.46
N TYR A 352 24.33 -44.30 44.45
CA TYR A 352 25.22 -44.10 45.60
C TYR A 352 26.35 -45.14 45.58
N LYS A 353 27.53 -44.75 46.06
CA LYS A 353 28.65 -45.65 46.34
C LYS A 353 29.39 -45.23 47.60
N TRP A 354 29.28 -46.01 48.65
CA TRP A 354 30.02 -45.86 49.90
C TRP A 354 31.35 -46.59 49.83
N GLN A 355 32.41 -45.96 50.34
CA GLN A 355 33.72 -46.56 50.48
C GLN A 355 34.33 -46.12 51.80
N GLN A 356 34.74 -47.09 52.62
CA GLN A 356 35.57 -46.77 53.77
C GLN A 356 36.98 -46.39 53.29
N VAL A 357 37.46 -45.22 53.70
CA VAL A 357 38.76 -44.67 53.25
C VAL A 357 39.78 -44.52 54.38
N LEU A 358 39.34 -44.58 55.65
CA LEU A 358 40.22 -44.50 56.82
C LEU A 358 39.70 -45.39 57.97
N GLY A 359 40.62 -45.87 58.81
CA GLY A 359 40.31 -46.57 60.05
C GLY A 359 40.19 -48.09 59.91
N SER A 360 39.88 -48.76 61.02
CA SER A 360 39.67 -50.21 61.08
C SER A 360 38.50 -50.63 60.20
N GLN A 361 38.71 -51.64 59.35
CA GLN A 361 37.70 -52.10 58.39
C GLN A 361 36.41 -52.54 59.12
N VAL A 362 35.26 -52.02 58.66
CA VAL A 362 33.93 -52.47 59.08
C VAL A 362 33.20 -53.12 57.92
N THR A 363 32.24 -53.98 58.23
CA THR A 363 31.39 -54.59 57.19
C THR A 363 30.19 -53.68 56.92
N LEU A 364 30.02 -53.25 55.67
CA LEU A 364 28.82 -52.56 55.21
C LEU A 364 27.87 -53.59 54.56
N PRO A 365 26.59 -53.67 54.98
CA PRO A 365 25.61 -54.60 54.39
C PRO A 365 25.24 -54.23 52.94
N SER A 366 25.44 -52.98 52.57
CA SER A 366 25.34 -52.47 51.20
C SER A 366 26.32 -51.30 51.07
N ASP A 367 26.90 -51.14 49.88
CA ASP A 367 27.64 -49.93 49.53
C ASP A 367 26.89 -49.06 48.51
N THR A 368 25.67 -49.43 48.10
CA THR A 368 24.88 -48.70 47.09
C THR A 368 23.58 -48.10 47.60
N ALA A 369 23.19 -48.40 48.84
CA ALA A 369 21.99 -47.81 49.44
C ALA A 369 22.23 -46.34 49.85
N PRO A 370 21.20 -45.47 49.79
CA PRO A 370 21.29 -44.08 50.26
C PRO A 370 21.56 -44.00 51.77
N THR A 371 21.18 -45.02 52.53
CA THR A 371 21.41 -45.14 53.97
C THR A 371 22.03 -46.50 54.25
N VAL A 372 23.13 -46.52 55.01
CA VAL A 372 23.87 -47.76 55.35
C VAL A 372 24.17 -47.79 56.84
N THR A 373 24.07 -48.97 57.45
CA THR A 373 24.30 -49.16 58.89
C THR A 373 25.38 -50.21 59.09
N PHE A 374 26.34 -49.95 59.98
CA PHE A 374 27.40 -50.89 60.33
C PHE A 374 27.49 -51.08 61.83
N GLU A 375 27.97 -52.26 62.25
CA GLU A 375 28.23 -52.56 63.66
C GLU A 375 29.51 -51.87 64.13
N VAL A 376 29.44 -51.25 65.31
CA VAL A 376 30.58 -50.53 65.87
C VAL A 376 31.63 -51.54 66.36
N PRO A 377 32.87 -51.49 65.84
CA PRO A 377 33.91 -52.41 66.28
C PRO A 377 34.30 -52.13 67.73
N LYS A 378 34.56 -53.19 68.50
CA LYS A 378 35.15 -53.05 69.85
C LYS A 378 36.59 -52.57 69.73
N THR A 379 36.91 -51.44 70.36
CA THR A 379 38.26 -50.85 70.33
C THR A 379 38.74 -50.51 71.74
N ALA A 380 40.04 -50.66 72.00
CA ALA A 380 40.64 -50.29 73.29
C ALA A 380 40.86 -48.77 73.45
N PHE A 381 40.85 -48.03 72.34
CA PHE A 381 41.02 -46.58 72.29
C PHE A 381 40.01 -45.97 71.31
N ALA A 382 39.76 -44.66 71.43
CA ALA A 382 38.94 -43.96 70.46
C ALA A 382 39.61 -43.95 69.08
N VAL A 383 38.86 -44.31 68.04
CA VAL A 383 39.35 -44.35 66.65
C VAL A 383 38.45 -43.54 65.74
N GLN A 384 39.05 -42.91 64.73
CA GLN A 384 38.32 -42.25 63.66
C GLN A 384 38.19 -43.19 62.45
N ILE A 385 36.96 -43.35 61.98
CA ILE A 385 36.63 -44.05 60.76
C ILE A 385 36.09 -43.01 59.78
N GLN A 386 36.55 -43.03 58.53
CA GLN A 386 36.07 -42.11 57.50
C GLN A 386 35.46 -42.88 56.34
N PHE A 387 34.30 -42.42 55.89
CA PHE A 387 33.61 -42.95 54.72
C PHE A 387 33.50 -41.88 53.66
N LYS A 388 33.82 -42.25 52.42
CA LYS A 388 33.57 -41.45 51.22
C LYS A 388 32.26 -41.92 50.60
N LEU A 389 31.34 -40.98 50.37
CA LEU A 389 30.17 -41.20 49.53
C LEU A 389 30.44 -40.61 48.15
N THR A 390 30.29 -41.41 47.10
CA THR A 390 30.19 -40.93 45.72
C THR A 390 28.75 -41.02 45.28
N VAL A 391 28.21 -39.95 44.70
CA VAL A 391 26.91 -39.96 44.01
C VAL A 391 27.11 -39.72 42.52
N THR A 392 26.37 -40.45 41.70
CA THR A 392 26.47 -40.42 40.23
C THR A 392 25.09 -40.28 39.62
N ASP A 393 24.95 -39.35 38.67
CA ASP A 393 23.73 -39.12 37.89
C ASP A 393 23.59 -40.11 36.71
N PRO A 394 22.45 -40.15 35.99
CA PRO A 394 22.26 -41.02 34.83
C PRO A 394 23.17 -40.71 33.63
N SER A 395 23.69 -39.48 33.55
CA SER A 395 24.66 -39.04 32.54
C SER A 395 26.09 -39.51 32.85
N GLY A 396 26.31 -40.10 34.03
CA GLY A 396 27.60 -40.58 34.51
C GLY A 396 28.47 -39.52 35.19
N ALA A 397 28.00 -38.27 35.33
CA ALA A 397 28.72 -37.27 36.10
C ALA A 397 28.58 -37.60 37.59
N SER A 398 29.62 -37.32 38.36
CA SER A 398 29.69 -37.75 39.75
C SER A 398 30.44 -36.76 40.62
N ASN A 399 30.14 -36.82 41.91
CA ASN A 399 30.80 -36.04 42.94
C ASN A 399 30.92 -36.89 44.20
N SER A 400 31.85 -36.52 45.08
CA SER A 400 32.05 -37.22 46.33
C SER A 400 32.28 -36.27 47.49
N ASP A 401 31.88 -36.72 48.67
CA ASP A 401 32.21 -36.05 49.93
C ASP A 401 32.47 -37.11 51.01
N VAL A 402 33.05 -36.69 52.13
CA VAL A 402 33.46 -37.58 53.23
C VAL A 402 32.69 -37.29 54.51
N VAL A 403 32.44 -38.34 55.28
CA VAL A 403 31.89 -38.26 56.63
C VAL A 403 32.84 -38.94 57.62
N ASP A 404 33.16 -38.22 58.69
CA ASP A 404 33.97 -38.70 59.79
C ASP A 404 33.08 -39.29 60.90
N VAL A 405 33.51 -40.44 61.42
CA VAL A 405 32.86 -41.14 62.51
C VAL A 405 33.90 -41.38 63.60
N LEU A 406 33.68 -40.77 64.77
CA LEU A 406 34.42 -41.10 65.98
C LEU A 406 33.77 -42.30 66.68
N VAL A 407 34.53 -43.37 66.86
CA VAL A 407 34.19 -44.53 67.70
C VAL A 407 34.97 -44.41 69.00
N LEU A 408 34.29 -44.49 70.13
CA LEU A 408 34.91 -44.42 71.46
C LEU A 408 35.42 -45.80 71.90
N ALA A 409 36.35 -45.82 72.87
CA ALA A 409 36.84 -47.06 73.46
C ALA A 409 35.72 -47.82 74.20
N ASP A 410 35.79 -49.15 74.17
CA ASP A 410 34.89 -50.02 74.94
C ASP A 410 35.23 -49.91 76.44
N ALA A 411 34.23 -49.58 77.26
CA ALA A 411 34.40 -49.35 78.70
C ALA A 411 34.66 -50.65 79.50
N GLU A 412 34.53 -51.81 78.88
CA GLU A 412 34.75 -53.12 79.53
C GLU A 412 36.22 -53.53 79.67
N ASN A 413 37.18 -52.72 79.21
CA ASN A 413 38.61 -53.02 79.31
C ASN A 413 39.40 -52.08 80.25
N GLU A 414 38.81 -51.71 81.38
CA GLU A 414 39.64 -51.42 82.55
C GLU A 414 40.29 -52.74 83.00
N PRO A 415 41.64 -52.82 83.13
CA PRO A 415 42.26 -54.01 83.69
C PRO A 415 41.76 -54.18 85.13
N ALA A 416 40.95 -55.21 85.34
CA ALA A 416 40.55 -55.64 86.67
C ALA A 416 41.78 -56.04 87.49
N GLY A 417 41.94 -55.42 88.66
CA GLY A 417 42.56 -56.07 89.81
C GLY A 417 43.99 -55.64 90.17
N CYS A 418 44.10 -54.51 90.87
CA CYS A 418 44.99 -54.41 92.02
C CYS A 418 44.17 -53.90 93.21
N ALA A 419 43.49 -54.83 93.89
CA ALA A 419 43.05 -54.68 95.27
C ALA A 419 43.91 -55.64 96.10
N SER A 420 44.39 -55.36 97.31
CA SER A 420 44.43 -54.19 98.18
C SER A 420 45.24 -54.66 99.40
N THR A 421 45.91 -53.76 100.13
CA THR A 421 45.85 -53.81 101.60
C THR A 421 46.09 -52.42 102.20
N HIS A 422 45.03 -51.90 102.84
CA HIS A 422 44.96 -51.04 104.03
C HIS A 422 45.71 -49.69 104.03
N GLY A 423 45.11 -48.53 104.31
CA GLY A 423 43.75 -48.18 104.76
C GLY A 423 43.68 -46.67 105.04
N GLY A 424 42.47 -46.13 105.26
CA GLY A 424 42.29 -44.79 105.85
C GLY A 424 41.30 -43.88 105.13
N ALA A 425 40.07 -43.89 105.65
CA ALA A 425 38.95 -42.94 105.56
C ALA A 425 39.18 -41.53 104.96
N GLY A 426 38.16 -41.04 104.24
CA GLY A 426 37.82 -39.61 104.18
C GLY A 426 37.18 -39.14 102.88
N ALA A 427 35.88 -38.83 102.93
CA ALA A 427 35.03 -38.35 101.84
C ALA A 427 35.45 -37.00 101.21
N GLY A 428 35.01 -36.76 99.96
CA GLY A 428 34.95 -35.41 99.40
C GLY A 428 34.87 -35.38 97.87
N ALA A 429 33.67 -35.16 97.34
CA ALA A 429 33.33 -35.13 95.93
C ALA A 429 33.69 -33.80 95.21
N LEU A 430 33.50 -33.83 93.88
CA LEU A 430 33.35 -32.72 92.91
C LEU A 430 34.63 -32.00 92.46
N LEU A 431 34.77 -31.50 91.23
CA LEU A 431 34.24 -31.77 89.88
C LEU A 431 34.94 -30.72 88.99
N ALA A 432 35.06 -31.02 87.70
CA ALA A 432 35.20 -30.09 86.58
C ALA A 432 36.57 -29.44 86.32
N GLY A 433 36.97 -29.59 85.06
CA GLY A 433 37.88 -28.67 84.39
C GLY A 433 38.56 -29.32 83.21
N LEU A 434 37.98 -29.19 82.01
CA LEU A 434 38.72 -28.82 80.79
C LEU A 434 37.76 -28.64 79.62
N ALA A 435 37.46 -27.37 79.36
CA ALA A 435 36.89 -26.89 78.12
C ALA A 435 37.96 -26.95 77.01
N PHE A 436 37.57 -27.37 75.82
CA PHE A 436 38.28 -26.98 74.59
C PHE A 436 37.30 -26.43 73.57
N VAL A 437 37.70 -25.26 73.07
CA VAL A 437 37.05 -24.38 72.11
C VAL A 437 37.07 -25.04 70.73
N LEU A 438 35.90 -25.16 70.09
CA LEU A 438 35.81 -25.38 68.64
C LEU A 438 35.13 -24.19 67.98
N TRP A 439 35.94 -23.43 67.25
CA TRP A 439 35.55 -22.30 66.42
C TRP A 439 34.89 -22.83 65.13
N PRO A 440 33.74 -22.30 64.68
CA PRO A 440 33.23 -22.62 63.36
C PRO A 440 34.01 -21.79 62.33
N ARG A 441 34.84 -22.46 61.51
CA ARG A 441 35.39 -21.84 60.29
C ARG A 441 34.25 -21.62 59.31
N ARG A 442 33.73 -20.39 59.24
CA ARG A 442 32.99 -19.89 58.07
C ARG A 442 33.94 -19.94 56.87
N ARG A 443 33.65 -20.78 55.88
CA ARG A 443 34.22 -20.62 54.53
C ARG A 443 33.27 -19.76 53.69
N ARG A 444 33.89 -18.80 53.01
CA ARG A 444 33.29 -17.82 52.11
C ARG A 444 32.68 -18.52 50.90
N LEU A 445 31.49 -18.07 50.52
CA LEU A 445 30.95 -18.19 49.17
C LEU A 445 31.87 -17.39 48.21
N PRO A 446 32.16 -17.87 46.99
CA PRO A 446 32.59 -17.00 45.91
C PRO A 446 31.40 -16.14 45.48
N ALA A 447 31.62 -14.83 45.33
CA ALA A 447 30.65 -13.92 44.76
C ALA A 447 30.55 -14.11 43.23
N SER A 448 29.30 -14.01 42.74
CA SER A 448 28.81 -13.61 41.41
C SER A 448 29.63 -13.95 40.17
#